data_AF-A0A934MC80-F1
#
_entry.id   AF-A0A934MC80-F1
#
_cell.length_a   1.000
_cell.length_b   1.000
_cell.length_c   1.000
_cell.angle_alpha   90.00
_cell.angle_beta   90.00
_cell.angle_gamma   90.00
#
_symmetry.space_group_name_H-M   'P 1'
#
loop_
_entity.id
_entity.type
_entity.pdbx_description
1 polymer ?
#
loop_
_entity_poly.entity_id
_entity_poly.type
_entity_poly.pdbx_seq_one_letter_code
_entity_poly.pdbx_strand_id
1 'polypeptide(L)'
;MPQFEMTFEIPAVPEAVEDAVADAMDAVIATHSGVTLLTVEIGADGCVEAARSAIAELRSLGAPPVRLVDDLVTRSQIADRTGVTRQAVNLWVNGQRQAGTVFPAPFVLAGGGLWLWGEVVEALRARGTEIDDGVAFPTRRDSQIIGGMLATSHGSETWVTFDTGFTFGVTSGDEPTRVPLPAPRSLLSTDFTFAA
;
A
#
# COMPACT_ATOMS: atom_id res chain seq x y z
N MET A 1 17.71 -11.28 -7.14
CA MET A 1 16.92 -10.14 -6.64
C MET A 1 15.50 -10.64 -6.43
N PRO A 2 14.84 -10.39 -5.28
CA PRO A 2 13.48 -10.87 -5.07
C PRO A 2 12.51 -10.21 -6.05
N GLN A 3 11.49 -10.96 -6.46
CA GLN A 3 10.39 -10.49 -7.30
C GLN A 3 9.24 -10.01 -6.42
N PHE A 4 8.58 -8.94 -6.85
CA PHE A 4 7.40 -8.39 -6.18
C PHE A 4 6.24 -8.30 -7.15
N GLU A 5 5.12 -8.91 -6.79
CA GLU A 5 3.86 -8.71 -7.51
C GLU A 5 3.04 -7.64 -6.78
N MET A 6 2.55 -6.66 -7.55
CA MET A 6 1.67 -5.62 -7.02
C MET A 6 0.63 -5.21 -8.05
N THR A 7 -0.54 -4.83 -7.57
CA THR A 7 -1.64 -4.36 -8.41
C THR A 7 -1.91 -2.89 -8.14
N PHE A 8 -1.99 -2.09 -9.18
CA PHE A 8 -2.40 -0.70 -9.14
C PHE A 8 -3.74 -0.50 -9.80
N GLU A 9 -4.54 0.40 -9.26
CA GLU A 9 -5.64 1.00 -10.02
C GLU A 9 -5.04 2.08 -10.93
N ILE A 10 -5.36 2.03 -12.22
CA ILE A 10 -4.99 3.04 -13.21
C ILE A 10 -6.26 3.61 -13.87
N PRO A 11 -6.20 4.80 -14.49
CA PRO A 11 -7.25 5.24 -15.39
C PRO A 11 -7.42 4.27 -16.56
N ALA A 12 -8.57 4.29 -17.21
CA ALA A 12 -8.70 3.62 -18.51
C ALA A 12 -7.70 4.24 -19.49
N VAL A 13 -6.93 3.39 -20.17
CA VAL A 13 -5.90 3.79 -21.12
C VAL A 13 -6.23 3.32 -22.55
N PRO A 14 -5.73 3.97 -23.60
CA PRO A 14 -5.85 3.48 -24.97
C PRO A 14 -5.03 2.20 -25.18
N GLU A 15 -5.42 1.36 -26.15
CA GLU A 15 -4.71 0.13 -26.54
C GLU A 15 -3.21 0.33 -26.77
N ALA A 16 -2.80 1.44 -27.40
CA ALA A 16 -1.38 1.75 -27.61
C ALA A 16 -0.57 1.92 -26.31
N VAL A 17 -1.21 2.33 -25.21
CA VAL A 17 -0.58 2.39 -23.88
C VAL A 17 -0.57 1.01 -23.24
N GLU A 18 -1.61 0.20 -23.45
CA GLU A 18 -1.62 -1.21 -23.00
C GLU A 18 -0.47 -1.99 -23.63
N ASP A 19 -0.28 -1.86 -24.95
CA ASP A 19 0.83 -2.46 -25.68
C ASP A 19 2.19 -1.98 -25.15
N ALA A 20 2.34 -0.65 -24.95
CA ALA A 20 3.58 -0.08 -24.44
C ALA A 20 3.93 -0.58 -23.02
N VAL A 21 2.92 -0.78 -22.17
CA VAL A 21 3.10 -1.36 -20.83
C VAL A 21 3.51 -2.83 -20.93
N ALA A 22 2.83 -3.63 -21.75
CA ALA A 22 3.13 -5.05 -21.92
C ALA A 22 4.53 -5.29 -22.54
N ASP A 23 4.99 -4.39 -23.40
CA ASP A 23 6.32 -4.45 -24.01
C ASP A 23 7.44 -4.05 -23.02
N ALA A 24 7.16 -3.10 -22.13
CA ALA A 24 8.17 -2.55 -21.22
C ALA A 24 8.28 -3.33 -19.91
N MET A 25 7.17 -3.89 -19.41
CA MET A 25 7.07 -4.47 -18.08
C MET A 25 6.40 -5.84 -18.15
N ASP A 26 6.74 -6.72 -17.20
CA ASP A 26 5.96 -7.96 -16.97
C ASP A 26 4.66 -7.60 -16.25
N ALA A 27 3.72 -7.06 -17.01
CA ALA A 27 2.49 -6.49 -16.50
C ALA A 27 1.26 -6.92 -17.31
N VAL A 28 0.13 -7.05 -16.61
CA VAL A 28 -1.17 -7.38 -17.17
C VAL A 28 -2.17 -6.31 -16.79
N ILE A 29 -2.89 -5.78 -17.78
CA ILE A 29 -3.99 -4.83 -17.57
C ILE A 29 -5.32 -5.58 -17.69
N ALA A 30 -6.21 -5.37 -16.74
CA ALA A 30 -7.54 -5.94 -16.73
C ALA A 30 -8.58 -4.92 -16.24
N THR A 31 -9.70 -4.82 -16.97
CA THR A 31 -10.81 -3.94 -16.59
C THR A 31 -11.98 -4.75 -16.06
N HIS A 32 -12.41 -4.45 -14.83
CA HIS A 32 -13.55 -5.11 -14.20
C HIS A 32 -14.47 -4.09 -13.52
N SER A 33 -15.77 -4.15 -13.82
CA SER A 33 -16.79 -3.29 -13.20
C SER A 33 -16.47 -1.79 -13.25
N GLY A 34 -15.80 -1.34 -14.33
CA GLY A 34 -15.39 0.06 -14.51
C GLY A 34 -14.08 0.45 -13.81
N VAL A 35 -13.39 -0.48 -13.17
CA VAL A 35 -12.06 -0.28 -12.56
C VAL A 35 -11.02 -0.95 -13.44
N THR A 36 -10.00 -0.18 -13.84
CA THR A 36 -8.86 -0.71 -14.61
C THR A 36 -7.73 -1.01 -13.63
N LEU A 37 -7.29 -2.27 -13.62
CA LEU A 37 -6.26 -2.80 -12.75
C LEU A 37 -5.05 -3.15 -13.59
N LEU A 38 -3.86 -2.81 -13.10
CA LEU A 38 -2.59 -3.21 -13.67
C LEU A 38 -1.83 -4.00 -12.62
N THR A 39 -1.60 -5.28 -12.88
CA THR A 39 -0.76 -6.15 -12.05
C THR A 39 0.61 -6.24 -12.70
N VAL A 40 1.67 -6.02 -11.93
CA VAL A 40 3.06 -6.06 -12.40
C VAL A 40 3.91 -6.92 -11.49
N GLU A 41 4.79 -7.73 -12.09
CA GLU A 41 5.89 -8.40 -11.40
C GLU A 41 7.18 -7.63 -11.67
N ILE A 42 7.85 -7.20 -10.60
CA ILE A 42 9.06 -6.38 -10.69
C ILE A 42 10.11 -6.80 -9.67
N GLY A 43 11.34 -6.95 -10.13
CA GLY A 43 12.46 -7.27 -9.27
C GLY A 43 13.06 -6.03 -8.61
N ALA A 44 13.28 -6.07 -7.30
CA ALA A 44 13.99 -5.01 -6.57
C ALA A 44 14.62 -5.55 -5.28
N ASP A 45 15.39 -4.73 -4.56
CA ASP A 45 15.91 -5.10 -3.23
C ASP A 45 14.85 -5.01 -2.11
N GLY A 46 13.68 -4.41 -2.40
CA GLY A 46 12.57 -4.31 -1.46
C GLY A 46 11.27 -3.83 -2.11
N CYS A 47 10.14 -4.10 -1.45
CA CYS A 47 8.81 -3.85 -2.01
C CYS A 47 8.57 -2.36 -2.33
N VAL A 48 9.00 -1.45 -1.45
CA VAL A 48 8.87 0.01 -1.66
C VAL A 48 9.72 0.50 -2.83
N GLU A 49 10.90 -0.10 -3.04
CA GLU A 49 11.77 0.21 -4.18
C GLU A 49 11.12 -0.24 -5.48
N ALA A 50 10.67 -1.49 -5.53
CA ALA A 50 9.91 -2.06 -6.62
C ALA A 50 8.70 -1.18 -7.00
N ALA A 51 7.91 -0.78 -6.00
CA ALA A 51 6.75 0.07 -6.22
C ALA A 51 7.14 1.44 -6.77
N ARG A 52 8.23 2.05 -6.30
CA ARG A 52 8.67 3.36 -6.81
C ARG A 52 9.11 3.28 -8.26
N SER A 53 9.86 2.23 -8.63
CA SER A 53 10.26 1.98 -10.01
C SER A 53 9.04 1.76 -10.91
N ALA A 54 8.13 0.88 -10.50
CA ALA A 54 6.88 0.65 -11.23
C ALA A 54 6.06 1.92 -11.39
N ILE A 55 5.88 2.71 -10.33
CA ILE A 55 5.14 3.98 -10.38
C ILE A 55 5.78 4.98 -11.36
N ALA A 56 7.11 5.10 -11.35
CA ALA A 56 7.82 6.02 -12.23
C ALA A 56 7.70 5.60 -13.70
N GLU A 57 7.82 4.31 -13.98
CA GLU A 57 7.74 3.74 -15.32
C GLU A 57 6.32 3.81 -15.89
N LEU A 58 5.31 3.39 -15.12
CA LEU A 58 3.92 3.48 -15.53
C LEU A 58 3.49 4.92 -15.84
N ARG A 59 4.03 5.91 -15.12
CA ARG A 59 3.80 7.33 -15.44
C ARG A 59 4.43 7.75 -16.75
N SER A 60 5.65 7.31 -17.04
CA SER A 60 6.34 7.67 -18.28
C SER A 60 5.64 7.06 -19.51
N LEU A 61 4.99 5.90 -19.32
CA LEU A 61 4.20 5.20 -20.34
C LEU A 61 2.77 5.76 -20.49
N GLY A 62 2.34 6.69 -19.64
CA GLY A 62 0.99 7.28 -19.70
C GLY A 62 -0.10 6.47 -19.00
N ALA A 63 0.27 5.53 -18.11
CA ALA A 63 -0.62 4.74 -17.26
C ALA A 63 -0.43 5.07 -15.76
N PRO A 64 -0.63 6.33 -15.32
CA PRO A 64 -0.27 6.75 -13.97
C PRO A 64 -1.08 6.00 -12.90
N PRO A 65 -0.41 5.32 -11.94
CA PRO A 65 -1.11 4.67 -10.83
C PRO A 65 -1.87 5.67 -9.96
N VAL A 66 -3.13 5.35 -9.66
CA VAL A 66 -4.02 6.11 -8.77
C VAL A 66 -3.84 5.67 -7.33
N ARG A 67 -3.87 4.35 -7.10
CA ARG A 67 -3.64 3.74 -5.78
C ARG A 67 -3.10 2.32 -5.93
N LEU A 68 -2.44 1.84 -4.88
CA LEU A 68 -2.20 0.41 -4.70
C LEU A 68 -3.53 -0.29 -4.38
N VAL A 69 -3.71 -1.47 -4.96
CA VAL A 69 -4.84 -2.36 -4.69
C VAL A 69 -4.33 -3.50 -3.83
N ASP A 70 -4.74 -3.50 -2.56
CA ASP A 70 -4.39 -4.53 -1.59
C ASP A 70 -4.94 -5.90 -2.01
N ASP A 71 -4.09 -6.94 -2.06
CA ASP A 71 -4.53 -8.32 -2.30
C ASP A 71 -5.16 -8.90 -1.03
N LEU A 72 -6.46 -8.62 -0.88
CA LEU A 72 -7.26 -9.04 0.26
C LEU A 72 -7.89 -10.41 0.04
N VAL A 73 -7.56 -11.34 0.93
CA VAL A 73 -8.03 -12.72 0.86
C VAL A 73 -8.89 -13.11 2.06
N THR A 74 -9.93 -13.89 1.79
CA THR A 74 -10.75 -14.58 2.79
C THR A 74 -10.06 -15.88 3.26
N ARG A 75 -10.55 -16.48 4.36
CA ARG A 75 -10.07 -17.80 4.82
C ARG A 75 -10.21 -18.90 3.75
N SER A 76 -11.27 -18.85 2.94
CA SER A 76 -11.47 -19.80 1.85
C SER A 76 -10.45 -19.59 0.73
N GLN A 77 -10.22 -18.34 0.33
CA GLN A 77 -9.20 -18.05 -0.70
C GLN A 77 -7.79 -18.40 -0.23
N ILE A 78 -7.47 -18.21 1.05
CA ILE A 78 -6.21 -18.69 1.62
C ILE A 78 -6.11 -20.21 1.48
N ALA A 79 -7.16 -20.95 1.86
CA ALA A 79 -7.18 -22.40 1.74
C ALA A 79 -6.99 -22.86 0.28
N ASP A 80 -7.71 -22.21 -0.64
CA ASP A 80 -7.68 -22.53 -2.06
C ASP A 80 -6.29 -22.23 -2.69
N ARG A 81 -5.69 -21.06 -2.40
CA ARG A 81 -4.35 -20.68 -2.90
C ARG A 81 -3.21 -21.50 -2.30
N THR A 82 -3.33 -21.89 -1.02
CA THR A 82 -2.29 -22.67 -0.32
C THR A 82 -2.44 -24.18 -0.51
N GLY A 83 -3.54 -24.65 -1.09
CA GLY A 83 -3.86 -26.07 -1.22
C GLY A 83 -4.18 -26.77 0.12
N VAL A 84 -4.34 -26.03 1.23
CA VAL A 84 -4.68 -26.60 2.54
C VAL A 84 -6.18 -26.60 2.80
N THR A 85 -6.62 -27.30 3.84
CA THR A 85 -8.05 -27.31 4.19
C THR A 85 -8.48 -26.00 4.85
N ARG A 86 -9.73 -25.58 4.63
CA ARG A 86 -10.34 -24.45 5.35
C ARG A 86 -10.28 -24.62 6.87
N GLN A 87 -10.37 -25.85 7.36
CA GLN A 87 -10.22 -26.16 8.78
C GLN A 87 -8.80 -25.84 9.27
N ALA A 88 -7.75 -26.14 8.49
CA ALA A 88 -6.38 -25.78 8.86
C ALA A 88 -6.21 -24.26 8.97
N VAL A 89 -6.73 -23.49 8.00
CA VAL A 89 -6.71 -22.02 8.04
C VAL A 89 -7.46 -21.47 9.27
N ASN A 90 -8.62 -22.02 9.59
CA ASN A 90 -9.38 -21.63 10.79
C ASN A 90 -8.58 -21.85 12.09
N LEU A 91 -7.85 -22.96 12.19
CA LEU A 91 -7.00 -23.22 13.36
C LEU A 91 -5.90 -22.15 13.47
N TRP A 92 -5.23 -21.82 12.35
CA TRP A 92 -4.16 -20.80 12.35
C TRP A 92 -4.65 -19.43 12.79
N VAL A 93 -5.77 -18.98 12.22
CA VAL A 93 -6.40 -17.68 12.55
C VAL A 93 -6.81 -17.62 14.03
N ASN A 94 -7.22 -18.74 14.62
CA ASN A 94 -7.59 -18.82 16.04
C ASN A 94 -6.40 -18.99 16.99
N GLY A 95 -5.16 -18.85 16.48
CA GLY A 95 -3.96 -19.02 17.29
C GLY A 95 -3.63 -20.46 17.64
N GLN A 96 -4.26 -21.42 16.97
CA GLN A 96 -4.04 -22.85 17.16
C GLN A 96 -3.06 -23.36 16.10
N ARG A 97 -2.19 -24.31 16.47
CA ARG A 97 -1.15 -24.87 15.59
C ARG A 97 -0.24 -23.81 14.96
N GLN A 98 0.23 -22.86 15.77
CA GLN A 98 1.08 -21.78 15.27
C GLN A 98 2.50 -22.20 14.89
N ALA A 99 2.96 -23.40 15.27
CA ALA A 99 4.30 -23.90 14.92
C ALA A 99 5.44 -22.89 15.18
N GLY A 100 5.29 -22.00 16.16
CA GLY A 100 6.25 -20.94 16.49
C GLY A 100 6.08 -19.62 15.74
N THR A 101 5.18 -19.53 14.75
CA THR A 101 4.92 -18.31 13.98
C THR A 101 3.49 -17.83 14.20
N VAL A 102 3.30 -16.54 14.51
CA VAL A 102 1.97 -15.96 14.66
C VAL A 102 1.34 -15.78 13.28
N PHE A 103 0.09 -16.23 13.10
CA PHE A 103 -0.67 -15.95 11.88
C PHE A 103 -1.15 -14.49 11.91
N PRO A 104 -1.14 -13.74 10.80
CA PRO A 104 -1.47 -12.32 10.81
C PRO A 104 -2.89 -12.04 11.31
N ALA A 105 -3.06 -10.89 11.95
CA ALA A 105 -4.38 -10.35 12.25
C ALA A 105 -5.07 -9.92 10.94
N PRO A 106 -6.42 -9.96 10.87
CA PRO A 106 -7.12 -9.46 9.70
C PRO A 106 -6.77 -7.99 9.42
N PHE A 107 -6.56 -7.68 8.13
CA PHE A 107 -6.34 -6.32 7.64
C PHE A 107 -7.63 -5.50 7.63
N VAL A 108 -8.74 -6.11 7.21
CA VAL A 108 -10.08 -5.52 7.22
C VAL A 108 -11.02 -6.44 8.01
N LEU A 109 -11.86 -5.85 8.86
CA LEU A 109 -12.79 -6.60 9.75
C LEU A 109 -14.14 -6.94 9.09
N ALA A 110 -14.27 -6.73 7.77
CA ALA A 110 -15.47 -7.06 7.01
C ALA A 110 -15.56 -8.57 6.72
N GLY A 111 -16.78 -9.10 6.59
CA GLY A 111 -17.00 -10.48 6.13
C GLY A 111 -16.37 -11.58 7.00
N GLY A 112 -16.13 -11.32 8.28
CA GLY A 112 -15.45 -12.25 9.19
C GLY A 112 -13.92 -12.19 9.14
N GLY A 113 -13.36 -11.18 8.47
CA GLY A 113 -11.93 -10.91 8.35
C GLY A 113 -11.45 -11.07 6.91
N LEU A 114 -10.67 -10.10 6.43
CA LEU A 114 -9.85 -10.19 5.23
C LEU A 114 -8.39 -9.97 5.62
N TRP A 115 -7.49 -10.77 5.07
CA TRP A 115 -6.05 -10.70 5.33
C TRP A 115 -5.34 -10.18 4.09
N LEU A 116 -4.22 -9.47 4.29
CA LEU A 116 -3.31 -9.18 3.20
C LEU A 116 -2.57 -10.45 2.81
N TRP A 117 -2.56 -10.77 1.53
CA TRP A 117 -1.86 -11.95 1.02
C TRP A 117 -0.37 -11.91 1.36
N GLY A 118 0.30 -10.76 1.27
CA GLY A 118 1.71 -10.62 1.63
C GLY A 118 2.03 -11.04 3.06
N GLU A 119 1.23 -10.63 4.05
CA GLU A 119 1.42 -11.04 5.44
C GLU A 119 1.13 -12.54 5.65
N VAL A 120 0.20 -13.12 4.87
CA VAL A 120 -0.08 -14.56 4.89
C VAL A 120 1.11 -15.34 4.32
N VAL A 121 1.64 -14.93 3.17
CA VAL A 121 2.80 -15.55 2.52
C VAL A 121 4.02 -15.49 3.44
N GLU A 122 4.31 -14.35 4.06
CA GLU A 122 5.40 -14.23 5.05
C GLU A 122 5.23 -15.20 6.22
N ALA A 123 4.01 -15.28 6.78
CA ALA A 123 3.72 -16.17 7.89
C ALA A 123 3.81 -17.66 7.51
N LEU A 124 3.52 -18.03 6.27
CA LEU A 124 3.67 -19.39 5.75
C LEU A 124 5.13 -19.75 5.46
N ARG A 125 5.88 -18.84 4.84
CA ARG A 125 7.32 -19.00 4.60
C ARG A 125 8.11 -19.13 5.89
N ALA A 126 7.78 -18.34 6.91
CA ALA A 126 8.38 -18.45 8.24
C ALA A 126 8.14 -19.80 8.92
N ARG A 127 7.17 -20.60 8.44
CA ARG A 127 6.89 -21.98 8.91
C ARG A 127 7.49 -23.05 8.00
N GLY A 128 8.23 -22.66 6.96
CA GLY A 128 8.84 -23.56 5.99
C GLY A 128 7.92 -23.99 4.84
N THR A 129 6.80 -23.30 4.61
CA THR A 129 5.95 -23.54 3.44
C THR A 129 6.41 -22.66 2.29
N GLU A 130 6.84 -23.29 1.19
CA GLU A 130 7.10 -22.60 -0.07
C GLU A 130 5.78 -22.36 -0.82
N ILE A 131 5.57 -21.13 -1.28
CA ILE A 131 4.36 -20.68 -1.98
C ILE A 131 4.71 -19.54 -2.94
N ASP A 132 3.93 -19.43 -4.02
CA ASP A 132 4.05 -18.40 -5.07
C ASP A 132 5.48 -18.28 -5.63
N ASP A 133 6.18 -19.40 -5.78
CA ASP A 133 7.52 -19.49 -6.37
C ASP A 133 8.55 -18.48 -5.83
N GLY A 134 8.37 -18.00 -4.59
CA GLY A 134 9.23 -17.01 -3.95
C GLY A 134 8.87 -15.54 -4.21
N VAL A 135 7.85 -15.26 -5.00
CA VAL A 135 7.33 -13.89 -5.25
C VAL A 135 6.84 -13.27 -3.94
N ALA A 136 7.24 -12.03 -3.66
CA ALA A 136 6.79 -11.28 -2.49
C ALA A 136 5.65 -10.33 -2.85
N PHE A 137 4.82 -10.00 -1.86
CA PHE A 137 3.67 -9.12 -2.03
C PHE A 137 3.72 -8.01 -0.97
N PRO A 138 3.12 -6.83 -1.24
CA PRO A 138 3.07 -5.75 -0.28
C PRO A 138 2.52 -6.18 1.08
N THR A 139 3.27 -5.88 2.15
CA THR A 139 2.78 -5.97 3.53
C THR A 139 1.93 -4.75 3.87
N ARG A 140 1.26 -4.77 5.04
CA ARG A 140 0.54 -3.57 5.55
C ARG A 140 1.41 -2.33 5.59
N ARG A 141 2.67 -2.49 5.99
CA ARG A 141 3.64 -1.38 6.06
C ARG A 141 3.94 -0.86 4.66
N ASP A 142 4.16 -1.75 3.71
CA ASP A 142 4.43 -1.37 2.32
C ASP A 142 3.22 -0.64 1.71
N SER A 143 2.00 -1.18 1.89
CA SER A 143 0.77 -0.53 1.41
C SER A 143 0.61 0.90 1.92
N GLN A 144 0.92 1.15 3.20
CA GLN A 144 0.87 2.49 3.78
C GLN A 144 1.90 3.44 3.16
N ILE A 145 3.14 2.97 2.98
CA ILE A 145 4.22 3.77 2.40
C ILE A 145 3.91 4.07 0.92
N ILE A 146 3.51 3.06 0.16
CA ILE A 146 3.15 3.17 -1.26
C ILE A 146 1.93 4.07 -1.43
N GLY A 147 0.90 3.93 -0.60
CA GLY A 147 -0.23 4.86 -0.57
C GLY A 147 0.20 6.30 -0.32
N GLY A 148 1.16 6.52 0.59
CA GLY A 148 1.80 7.81 0.81
C GLY A 148 2.49 8.35 -0.44
N MET A 149 3.30 7.52 -1.12
CA MET A 149 3.98 7.91 -2.37
C MET A 149 3.01 8.31 -3.49
N LEU A 150 1.86 7.64 -3.57
CA LEU A 150 0.82 7.92 -4.57
C LEU A 150 0.00 9.17 -4.19
N ALA A 151 -0.22 9.41 -2.91
CA ALA A 151 -0.90 10.61 -2.42
C ALA A 151 -0.07 11.88 -2.68
N THR A 152 1.24 11.85 -2.45
CA THR A 152 2.12 13.03 -2.63
C THR A 152 2.32 13.40 -4.10
N SER A 153 2.11 12.47 -5.03
CA SER A 153 2.23 12.75 -6.47
C SER A 153 1.06 13.49 -7.11
N HIS A 154 -0.03 13.73 -6.38
CA HIS A 154 -1.19 14.49 -6.85
C HIS A 154 -1.12 16.00 -6.55
N GLY A 155 0.01 16.49 -6.02
CA GLY A 155 0.32 17.90 -5.86
C GLY A 155 1.84 18.09 -5.75
N SER A 156 2.38 19.17 -6.33
CA SER A 156 3.83 19.43 -6.27
C SER A 156 4.33 19.52 -4.82
N GLU A 157 5.01 18.49 -4.32
CA GLU A 157 5.71 18.55 -3.04
C GLU A 157 7.19 18.91 -3.28
N THR A 158 7.51 20.18 -3.00
CA THR A 158 8.88 20.64 -2.78
C THR A 158 9.13 20.65 -1.29
N TRP A 159 9.95 19.73 -0.81
CA TRP A 159 10.46 19.79 0.56
C TRP A 159 11.51 20.88 0.65
N VAL A 160 11.30 21.86 1.54
CA VAL A 160 12.35 22.81 1.93
C VAL A 160 12.66 22.61 3.40
N THR A 161 13.90 22.26 3.69
CA THR A 161 14.40 22.09 5.05
C THR A 161 14.87 23.44 5.58
N PHE A 162 14.28 23.88 6.69
CA PHE A 162 14.89 24.88 7.54
C PHE A 162 14.84 24.43 8.99
N ASP A 163 15.93 24.67 9.69
CA ASP A 163 16.07 24.41 11.11
C ASP A 163 15.28 25.45 11.87
N THR A 164 14.03 25.15 12.18
CA THR A 164 13.34 25.89 13.24
C THR A 164 13.26 25.05 14.49
N GLY A 165 13.94 23.89 14.54
CA GLY A 165 13.46 22.76 15.33
C GLY A 165 11.95 22.43 15.19
N PHE A 166 11.19 23.06 14.29
CA PHE A 166 9.75 22.88 14.09
C PHE A 166 9.48 22.62 12.60
N THR A 167 8.24 22.22 12.29
CA THR A 167 7.80 21.87 10.94
C THR A 167 6.47 22.56 10.66
N PHE A 168 6.33 23.10 9.46
CA PHE A 168 5.06 23.56 8.90
C PHE A 168 4.99 23.19 7.42
N GLY A 169 3.77 23.05 6.91
CA GLY A 169 3.50 22.68 5.52
C GLY A 169 3.45 23.89 4.58
N VAL A 170 3.86 23.68 3.33
CA VAL A 170 3.72 24.64 2.22
C VAL A 170 2.75 24.05 1.21
N THR A 171 1.80 24.87 0.76
CA THR A 171 0.92 24.55 -0.36
C THR A 171 1.08 25.61 -1.43
N SER A 172 1.28 25.19 -2.68
CA SER A 172 1.23 26.07 -3.83
C SER A 172 -0.19 26.08 -4.41
N GLY A 173 -0.76 27.28 -4.58
CA GLY A 173 -2.01 27.57 -5.29
C GLY A 173 -2.02 29.04 -5.69
N ASP A 174 -2.77 29.39 -6.73
CA ASP A 174 -2.94 30.79 -7.16
C ASP A 174 -3.40 31.67 -5.99
N GLU A 175 -2.81 32.86 -5.90
CA GLU A 175 -2.86 33.78 -4.77
C GLU A 175 -4.29 34.03 -4.26
N PRO A 176 -4.70 33.52 -3.07
CA PRO A 176 -5.95 33.95 -2.46
C PRO A 176 -5.73 35.33 -1.83
N THR A 177 -6.63 36.27 -2.13
CA THR A 177 -6.67 37.62 -1.56
C THR A 177 -6.46 37.56 -0.04
N ARG A 178 -5.30 38.03 0.43
CA ARG A 178 -4.94 37.95 1.86
C ARG A 178 -5.87 38.82 2.70
N VAL A 179 -6.69 38.20 3.55
CA VAL A 179 -7.30 38.86 4.71
C VAL A 179 -6.28 38.80 5.86
N PRO A 180 -5.89 39.91 6.48
CA PRO A 180 -4.94 39.88 7.59
C PRO A 180 -5.53 39.11 8.77
N LEU A 181 -4.83 38.09 9.25
CA LEU A 181 -5.14 37.42 10.51
C LEU A 181 -4.89 38.39 11.67
N PRO A 182 -5.84 38.62 12.59
CA PRO A 182 -5.57 39.39 13.79
C PRO A 182 -4.55 38.68 14.66
N ALA A 183 -3.69 39.45 15.33
CA ALA A 183 -2.62 38.93 16.18
C ALA A 183 -3.16 37.93 17.22
N PRO A 184 -2.43 36.82 17.48
CA PRO A 184 -2.86 35.83 18.45
C PRO A 184 -3.00 36.48 19.83
N ARG A 185 -4.17 36.33 20.46
CA ARG A 185 -4.38 36.72 21.86
C ARG A 185 -3.50 35.83 22.73
N SER A 186 -2.82 36.43 23.71
CA SER A 186 -1.98 35.71 24.67
C SER A 186 -2.80 34.60 25.33
N LEU A 187 -2.33 33.36 25.22
CA LEU A 187 -2.91 32.22 25.92
C LEU A 187 -2.76 32.45 27.43
N LEU A 188 -3.89 32.51 28.14
CA LEU A 188 -3.90 32.50 29.59
C LEU A 188 -3.48 31.11 30.05
N SER A 189 -2.30 31.01 30.65
CA SER A 189 -1.88 29.82 31.40
C SER A 189 -2.80 29.66 32.59
N THR A 190 -3.53 28.54 32.66
CA THR A 190 -4.25 28.17 33.88
C THR A 190 -3.44 27.09 34.58
N ASP A 191 -2.88 27.42 35.74
CA ASP A 191 -2.19 26.49 36.62
C ASP A 191 -3.21 25.52 37.24
N PHE A 192 -3.02 24.22 37.03
CA PHE A 192 -3.91 23.15 37.51
C PHE A 192 -3.60 22.69 38.94
N THR A 193 -3.02 23.53 39.80
CA THR A 193 -2.53 23.11 41.14
C THR A 193 -3.53 23.33 42.28
N PHE A 194 -4.84 23.26 42.04
CA PHE A 194 -5.82 23.18 43.14
C PHE A 194 -7.01 22.28 42.79
N ALA A 195 -6.89 21.01 43.17
CA ALA A 195 -8.01 20.16 43.53
C ALA A 195 -7.54 19.22 44.65
N ALA A 196 -7.75 19.66 45.89
CA ALA A 196 -7.77 18.84 47.10
C ALA A 196 -9.09 19.14 47.83
#